data_AF-A0A0C4WHE7-F1
#
_entry.id   AF-A0A0C4WHE7-F1
#
_cell.length_a   1.000
_cell.length_b   1.000
_cell.length_c   1.000
_cell.angle_alpha   90.00
_cell.angle_beta   90.00
_cell.angle_gamma   90.00
#
_symmetry.space_group_name_H-M   'P 1'
#
loop_
_entity.id
_entity.type
_entity.pdbx_description
1 polymer ?
#
loop_
_entity_poly.entity_id
_entity_poly.type
_entity_poly.pdbx_seq_one_letter_code
_entity_poly.pdbx_strand_id
1 'polypeptide(L)'
;MELSWEQHEPLALIGRQRSLSVHLVKPSPGSARRHALEAFIRARFADYYAAHIHHFMPCLLGFEDEDGKVQAAAGLRPASGMEGLFLERYLDEPIERVVSARTGLPVARQDLVEVGNFAAQGPGGARLLITALTDLVGAQGFRWVVFTGTAMLLNSFQRLGLPLVELGPADPARMGADLADWGRYYDSHPQVMAANVAETHKRLQASATYQRLGYRPLYQEIADVACG
;
A
#
# COMPACT_ATOMS: atom_id res chain seq x y z
N MET A 1 34.27 -10.72 3.81
CA MET A 1 33.36 -11.60 3.06
C MET A 1 32.12 -10.78 2.75
N GLU A 2 32.21 -10.00 1.68
CA GLU A 2 31.18 -9.04 1.26
C GLU A 2 30.07 -9.79 0.52
N LEU A 3 28.84 -9.70 1.03
CA LEU A 3 27.66 -10.34 0.44
C LEU A 3 27.04 -9.39 -0.59
N SER A 4 27.34 -9.68 -1.85
CA SER A 4 27.05 -8.91 -3.08
C SER A 4 25.60 -9.05 -3.62
N TRP A 5 24.56 -9.20 -2.79
CA TRP A 5 23.24 -9.65 -3.33
C TRP A 5 21.95 -8.98 -2.83
N GLU A 6 22.00 -7.76 -2.26
CA GLU A 6 20.76 -6.98 -1.99
C GLU A 6 20.59 -5.70 -2.82
N GLN A 7 21.33 -5.57 -3.92
CA GLN A 7 21.11 -4.51 -4.92
C GLN A 7 20.14 -5.00 -6.00
N HIS A 8 18.85 -5.17 -5.66
CA HIS A 8 17.85 -5.07 -6.72
C HIS A 8 17.72 -3.60 -7.08
N GLU A 9 17.96 -3.28 -8.35
CA GLU A 9 17.80 -1.93 -8.88
C GLU A 9 16.42 -1.36 -8.50
N PRO A 10 16.32 -0.05 -8.26
CA PRO A 10 15.05 0.56 -7.96
C PRO A 10 14.06 0.34 -9.12
N LEU A 11 12.83 0.01 -8.78
CA LEU A 11 11.73 -0.11 -9.73
C LEU A 11 11.29 1.25 -10.26
N ALA A 12 11.43 2.28 -9.46
CA ALA A 12 11.09 3.65 -9.84
C ALA A 12 11.90 4.64 -9.00
N LEU A 13 11.89 5.89 -9.45
CA LEU A 13 12.29 7.04 -8.66
C LEU A 13 11.07 7.94 -8.42
N ILE A 14 11.01 8.60 -7.27
CA ILE A 14 9.95 9.57 -6.97
C ILE A 14 10.46 10.71 -6.09
N GLY A 15 9.95 11.93 -6.30
CA GLY A 15 10.39 13.13 -5.61
C GLY A 15 11.26 14.03 -6.50
N ARG A 16 11.03 15.34 -6.44
CA ARG A 16 11.73 16.32 -7.31
C ARG A 16 13.00 16.89 -6.70
N GLN A 17 12.96 17.25 -5.42
CA GLN A 17 14.10 17.87 -4.72
C GLN A 17 15.02 16.85 -4.06
N ARG A 18 14.44 15.76 -3.55
CA ARG A 18 15.16 14.60 -3.03
C ARG A 18 14.52 13.39 -3.69
N SER A 19 15.29 12.72 -4.53
CA SER A 19 14.82 11.53 -5.21
C SER A 19 14.79 10.37 -4.21
N LEU A 20 13.69 9.65 -4.18
CA LEU A 20 13.54 8.43 -3.41
C LEU A 20 13.55 7.24 -4.36
N SER A 21 14.35 6.25 -4.03
CA SER A 21 14.40 4.96 -4.73
C SER A 21 13.25 4.08 -4.26
N VAL A 22 12.49 3.55 -5.21
CA VAL A 22 11.33 2.70 -4.95
C VAL A 22 11.71 1.24 -5.13
N HIS A 23 11.54 0.43 -4.10
CA HIS A 23 11.86 -0.99 -4.11
C HIS A 23 10.65 -1.83 -3.73
N LEU A 24 10.41 -2.93 -4.44
CA LEU A 24 9.47 -3.96 -4.03
C LEU A 24 10.24 -5.14 -3.46
N VAL A 25 9.93 -5.51 -2.23
CA VAL A 25 10.58 -6.60 -1.51
C VAL A 25 9.58 -7.75 -1.36
N LYS A 26 9.89 -8.89 -1.98
CA LYS A 26 9.11 -10.13 -1.89
C LYS A 26 9.41 -10.88 -0.59
N PRO A 27 8.65 -11.94 -0.25
CA PRO A 27 8.99 -12.77 0.90
C PRO A 27 10.36 -13.42 0.79
N SER A 28 11.32 -12.93 1.58
CA SER A 28 12.68 -13.49 1.64
C SER A 28 13.17 -13.53 3.09
N PRO A 29 13.32 -14.73 3.69
CA PRO A 29 13.97 -14.87 4.99
C PRO A 29 15.40 -14.33 4.92
N GLY A 30 15.72 -13.35 5.78
CA GLY A 30 17.07 -12.78 5.86
C GLY A 30 17.30 -11.52 5.04
N SER A 31 16.31 -11.00 4.30
CA SER A 31 16.50 -9.74 3.57
C SER A 31 16.67 -8.56 4.53
N ALA A 32 17.81 -7.87 4.51
CA ALA A 32 18.05 -6.74 5.42
C ALA A 32 17.13 -5.57 5.08
N ARG A 33 16.86 -5.35 3.78
CA ARG A 33 15.86 -4.37 3.32
C ARG A 33 14.47 -4.68 3.87
N ARG A 34 14.02 -5.93 3.82
CA ARG A 34 12.71 -6.30 4.40
C ARG A 34 12.63 -5.96 5.88
N HIS A 35 13.64 -6.36 6.65
CA HIS A 35 13.70 -6.06 8.08
C HIS A 35 13.68 -4.56 8.36
N ALA A 36 14.38 -3.74 7.56
CA ALA A 36 14.37 -2.29 7.69
C ALA A 36 12.97 -1.69 7.42
N LEU A 37 12.26 -2.16 6.40
CA LEU A 37 10.88 -1.74 6.11
C LEU A 37 9.92 -2.12 7.24
N GLU A 38 10.01 -3.36 7.73
CA GLU A 38 9.19 -3.85 8.84
C GLU A 38 9.44 -3.07 10.14
N ALA A 39 10.71 -2.80 10.46
CA ALA A 39 11.09 -1.98 11.61
C ALA A 39 10.57 -0.54 11.46
N PHE A 40 10.67 0.05 10.27
CA PHE A 40 10.11 1.36 9.99
C PHE A 40 8.59 1.38 10.20
N ILE A 41 7.85 0.42 9.63
CA ILE A 41 6.39 0.32 9.80
C ILE A 41 6.02 0.20 11.29
N ARG A 42 6.69 -0.69 12.04
CA ARG A 42 6.48 -0.84 13.50
C ARG A 42 6.67 0.49 14.23
N ALA A 43 7.78 1.17 14.00
CA ALA A 43 8.08 2.43 14.66
C ALA A 43 7.00 3.48 14.37
N ARG A 44 6.56 3.62 13.12
CA ARG A 44 5.52 4.60 12.75
C ARG A 44 4.16 4.27 13.37
N PHE A 45 3.76 3.00 13.43
CA PHE A 45 2.51 2.61 14.07
C PHE A 45 2.57 2.77 15.59
N ALA A 46 3.71 2.44 16.22
CA ALA A 46 3.94 2.68 17.64
C ALA A 46 3.89 4.18 17.98
N ASP A 47 4.57 5.02 17.21
CA ASP A 47 4.62 6.48 17.46
C ASP A 47 3.23 7.14 17.34
N TYR A 48 2.44 6.78 16.33
CA TYR A 48 1.16 7.45 16.07
C TYR A 48 0.02 6.88 16.90
N TYR A 49 -0.02 5.55 17.02
CA TYR A 49 -1.17 4.84 17.57
C TYR A 49 -0.87 4.10 18.87
N ALA A 50 0.39 4.07 19.34
CA ALA A 50 0.82 3.15 20.40
C ALA A 50 0.48 1.69 20.06
N ALA A 51 0.58 1.34 18.78
CA ALA A 51 0.30 0.00 18.27
C ALA A 51 1.58 -0.85 18.19
N HIS A 52 1.44 -2.15 18.46
CA HIS A 52 2.46 -3.17 18.35
C HIS A 52 2.15 -4.08 17.16
N ILE A 53 2.53 -3.68 15.95
CA ILE A 53 2.20 -4.44 14.74
C ILE A 53 3.07 -5.68 14.61
N HIS A 54 2.47 -6.87 14.67
CA HIS A 54 3.18 -8.15 14.54
C HIS A 54 3.19 -8.73 13.12
N HIS A 55 2.19 -8.38 12.31
CA HIS A 55 1.95 -8.98 11.00
C HIS A 55 2.24 -8.00 9.87
N PHE A 56 2.93 -8.51 8.84
CA PHE A 56 3.23 -7.78 7.63
C PHE A 56 2.72 -8.53 6.40
N MET A 57 2.32 -7.76 5.39
CA MET A 57 1.95 -8.30 4.10
C MET A 57 3.14 -8.98 3.40
N PRO A 58 2.88 -9.94 2.50
CA PRO A 58 3.93 -10.73 1.86
C PRO A 58 4.92 -9.86 1.09
N CYS A 59 4.44 -8.86 0.35
CA CYS A 59 5.29 -7.91 -0.35
C CYS A 59 5.27 -6.55 0.33
N LEU A 60 6.43 -5.91 0.43
CA LEU A 60 6.56 -4.55 0.94
C LEU A 60 7.15 -3.65 -0.15
N LEU A 61 6.44 -2.59 -0.48
CA LEU A 61 6.97 -1.47 -1.24
C LEU A 61 7.65 -0.51 -0.25
N GLY A 62 8.90 -0.16 -0.52
CA GLY A 62 9.70 0.75 0.28
C GLY A 62 10.27 1.90 -0.52
N PHE A 63 10.30 3.09 0.07
CA PHE A 63 11.02 4.25 -0.45
C PHE A 63 12.25 4.51 0.40
N GLU A 64 13.41 4.55 -0.24
CA GLU A 64 14.71 4.83 0.39
C GLU A 64 15.25 6.15 -0.14
N ASP A 65 15.85 6.98 0.72
CA ASP A 65 16.62 8.14 0.28
C ASP A 65 18.03 7.75 -0.19
N GLU A 66 18.84 8.74 -0.58
CA GLU A 66 20.21 8.53 -1.08
C GLU A 66 21.14 7.89 -0.04
N ASP A 67 20.83 8.02 1.26
CA ASP A 67 21.56 7.39 2.37
C ASP A 67 21.04 5.97 2.69
N GLY A 68 20.08 5.46 1.91
CA GLY A 68 19.44 4.15 2.14
C GLY A 68 18.44 4.13 3.29
N LYS A 69 18.02 5.30 3.80
CA LYS A 69 17.08 5.38 4.91
C LYS A 69 15.64 5.30 4.41
N VAL A 70 14.86 4.40 5.00
CA VAL A 70 13.44 4.24 4.70
C VAL A 70 12.65 5.52 5.05
N GLN A 71 11.99 6.08 4.05
CA GLN A 71 11.13 7.27 4.18
C GLN A 71 9.64 6.92 4.15
N ALA A 72 9.28 5.84 3.48
CA ALA A 72 7.92 5.36 3.38
C ALA A 72 7.88 3.87 3.07
N ALA A 73 6.80 3.20 3.48
CA ALA A 73 6.56 1.81 3.17
C ALA A 73 5.06 1.51 3.09
N ALA A 74 4.69 0.53 2.27
CA ALA A 74 3.34 -0.03 2.22
C ALA A 74 3.42 -1.53 1.91
N GLY A 75 2.52 -2.30 2.51
CA GLY A 75 2.34 -3.71 2.23
C GLY A 75 1.38 -3.93 1.06
N LEU A 76 1.63 -5.01 0.30
CA LEU A 76 0.76 -5.49 -0.75
C LEU A 76 0.47 -6.98 -0.57
N ARG A 77 -0.79 -7.35 -0.73
CA ARG A 77 -1.28 -8.74 -0.69
C ARG A 77 -2.28 -8.97 -1.83
N PRO A 78 -1.91 -9.71 -2.89
CA PRO A 78 -2.86 -10.14 -3.92
C PRO A 78 -3.96 -11.01 -3.32
N ALA A 79 -5.21 -10.81 -3.74
CA ALA A 79 -6.34 -11.59 -3.23
C ALA A 79 -6.41 -13.02 -3.82
N SER A 80 -5.62 -13.32 -4.85
CA SER A 80 -5.44 -14.65 -5.43
C SER A 80 -4.54 -15.57 -4.59
N GLY A 81 -3.89 -15.05 -3.55
CA GLY A 81 -3.06 -15.85 -2.65
C GLY A 81 -3.86 -16.87 -1.84
N MET A 82 -3.14 -17.80 -1.19
CA MET A 82 -3.76 -18.83 -0.34
C MET A 82 -4.40 -18.25 0.92
N GLU A 83 -3.84 -17.17 1.46
CA GLU A 83 -4.40 -16.48 2.62
C GLU A 83 -5.49 -15.49 2.20
N GLY A 84 -6.54 -15.39 3.01
CA GLY A 84 -7.55 -14.34 2.87
C GLY A 84 -6.95 -12.94 3.07
N LEU A 85 -7.71 -11.92 2.65
CA LEU A 85 -7.32 -10.53 2.90
C LEU A 85 -7.60 -10.18 4.36
N PHE A 86 -6.78 -9.30 4.94
CA PHE A 86 -6.97 -8.89 6.32
C PHE A 86 -8.28 -8.10 6.50
N LEU A 87 -8.57 -7.18 5.58
CA LEU A 87 -9.79 -6.37 5.61
C LEU A 87 -11.10 -7.16 5.45
N GLU A 88 -11.05 -8.42 4.99
CA GLU A 88 -12.25 -9.27 4.91
C GLU A 88 -12.80 -9.61 6.30
N ARG A 89 -11.98 -9.47 7.35
CA ARG A 89 -12.45 -9.56 8.74
C ARG A 89 -13.58 -8.55 9.04
N TYR A 90 -13.57 -7.39 8.38
CA TYR A 90 -14.56 -6.33 8.59
C TYR A 90 -15.86 -6.52 7.80
N LEU A 91 -15.90 -7.50 6.90
CA LEU A 91 -16.96 -7.67 5.93
C LEU A 91 -17.72 -8.98 6.16
N ASP A 92 -19.00 -8.99 5.80
CA ASP A 92 -19.84 -10.19 5.89
C ASP A 92 -19.79 -11.04 4.60
N GLU A 93 -19.25 -10.46 3.52
CA GLU A 93 -19.09 -11.10 2.22
C GLU A 93 -17.64 -10.95 1.72
N PRO A 94 -17.17 -11.87 0.84
CA PRO A 94 -15.89 -11.74 0.17
C PRO A 94 -15.74 -10.38 -0.54
N ILE A 95 -14.52 -9.83 -0.52
CA ILE A 95 -14.28 -8.45 -0.98
C ILE A 95 -14.75 -8.21 -2.42
N GLU A 96 -14.58 -9.19 -3.32
CA GLU A 96 -14.96 -9.05 -4.72
C GLU A 96 -16.47 -8.89 -4.90
N ARG A 97 -17.28 -9.50 -4.03
CA ARG A 97 -18.74 -9.34 -4.03
C ARG A 97 -19.14 -7.98 -3.51
N VAL A 98 -18.50 -7.52 -2.44
CA VAL A 98 -18.77 -6.20 -1.85
C VAL A 98 -18.45 -5.09 -2.85
N VAL A 99 -17.28 -5.15 -3.51
CA VAL A 99 -16.90 -4.15 -4.53
C VAL A 99 -17.83 -4.23 -5.74
N SER A 100 -18.17 -5.44 -6.21
CA SER A 100 -19.11 -5.62 -7.33
C SER A 100 -20.48 -5.02 -7.02
N ALA A 101 -21.04 -5.31 -5.84
CA ALA A 101 -22.33 -4.77 -5.41
C ALA A 101 -22.34 -3.24 -5.29
N ARG A 102 -21.26 -2.64 -4.77
CA ARG A 102 -21.14 -1.18 -4.61
C ARG A 102 -20.94 -0.43 -5.92
N THR A 103 -20.31 -1.06 -6.91
CA THR A 103 -19.92 -0.39 -8.16
C THR A 103 -20.78 -0.77 -9.36
N GLY A 104 -21.54 -1.87 -9.27
CA GLY A 104 -22.28 -2.44 -10.39
C GLY A 104 -21.38 -3.08 -11.47
N LEU A 105 -20.09 -3.23 -11.21
CA LEU A 105 -19.10 -3.78 -12.15
C LEU A 105 -18.72 -5.20 -11.76
N PRO A 106 -18.51 -6.12 -12.71
CA PRO A 106 -17.99 -7.44 -12.41
C PRO A 106 -16.54 -7.32 -11.88
N VAL A 107 -16.30 -7.91 -10.71
CA VAL A 107 -14.99 -7.95 -10.05
C VAL A 107 -14.59 -9.41 -9.84
N ALA A 108 -13.44 -9.79 -10.37
CA ALA A 108 -12.85 -11.10 -10.13
C ALA A 108 -11.82 -11.02 -9.00
N ARG A 109 -11.69 -12.07 -8.19
CA ARG A 109 -10.79 -12.07 -7.03
C ARG A 109 -9.33 -11.85 -7.42
N GLN A 110 -8.88 -12.39 -8.55
CA GLN A 110 -7.51 -12.17 -9.05
C GLN A 110 -7.21 -10.72 -9.47
N ASP A 111 -8.24 -9.90 -9.70
CA ASP A 111 -8.09 -8.51 -10.11
C ASP A 111 -7.85 -7.56 -8.91
N LEU A 112 -7.87 -8.10 -7.68
CA LEU A 112 -7.80 -7.35 -6.42
C LEU A 112 -6.45 -7.51 -5.74
N VAL A 113 -5.95 -6.38 -5.22
CA VAL A 113 -4.81 -6.34 -4.29
C VAL A 113 -5.18 -5.54 -3.06
N GLU A 114 -4.88 -6.09 -1.89
CA GLU A 114 -4.97 -5.38 -0.63
C GLU A 114 -3.70 -4.56 -0.39
N VAL A 115 -3.88 -3.30 0.00
CA VAL A 115 -2.82 -2.43 0.48
C VAL A 115 -3.02 -2.16 1.96
N GLY A 116 -1.96 -2.41 2.74
CA GLY A 116 -1.94 -2.22 4.18
C GLY A 116 -0.54 -1.86 4.64
N ASN A 117 -0.24 -2.03 5.94
CA ASN A 117 1.05 -1.67 6.54
C ASN A 117 1.58 -0.29 6.06
N PHE A 118 0.68 0.68 5.91
CA PHE A 118 0.95 1.93 5.21
C PHE A 118 1.57 2.95 6.17
N ALA A 119 2.83 3.28 5.96
CA ALA A 119 3.60 4.16 6.83
C ALA A 119 4.43 5.13 5.99
N ALA A 120 4.47 6.41 6.38
CA ALA A 120 5.29 7.40 5.71
C ALA A 120 5.82 8.46 6.67
N GLN A 121 6.93 9.08 6.28
CA GLN A 121 7.52 10.22 6.95
C GLN A 121 6.99 11.54 6.36
N GLY A 122 6.60 12.46 7.25
CA GLY A 122 6.25 13.84 6.91
C GLY A 122 4.94 14.04 6.10
N PRO A 123 4.54 15.31 5.93
CA PRO A 123 3.32 15.67 5.21
C PRO A 123 3.54 15.53 3.69
N GLY A 124 3.24 14.37 3.13
CA GLY A 124 3.26 14.15 1.69
C GLY A 124 3.70 12.77 1.26
N GLY A 125 4.41 12.02 2.12
CA GLY A 125 4.85 10.66 1.79
C GLY A 125 3.69 9.72 1.45
N ALA A 126 2.53 9.90 2.08
CA ALA A 126 1.30 9.18 1.69
C ALA A 126 0.90 9.42 0.23
N ARG A 127 0.98 10.66 -0.27
CA ARG A 127 0.66 10.97 -1.67
C ARG A 127 1.69 10.37 -2.64
N LEU A 128 2.96 10.34 -2.24
CA LEU A 128 4.01 9.68 -3.01
C LEU A 128 3.75 8.17 -3.10
N LEU A 129 3.45 7.52 -1.98
CA LEU A 129 3.08 6.10 -1.94
C LEU A 129 1.87 5.80 -2.81
N ILE A 130 0.77 6.54 -2.66
CA ILE A 130 -0.45 6.35 -3.48
C ILE A 130 -0.12 6.46 -4.97
N THR A 131 0.72 7.43 -5.36
CA THR A 131 1.10 7.67 -6.75
C THR A 131 1.89 6.51 -7.32
N ALA A 132 2.96 6.09 -6.63
CA ALA A 132 3.78 4.95 -7.08
C ALA A 132 2.99 3.63 -7.06
N LEU A 133 2.22 3.38 -6.01
CA LEU A 133 1.39 2.18 -5.89
C LEU A 133 0.39 2.08 -7.04
N THR A 134 -0.28 3.17 -7.40
CA THR A 134 -1.26 3.17 -8.50
C THR A 134 -0.63 2.72 -9.82
N ASP A 135 0.57 3.20 -10.12
CA ASP A 135 1.29 2.80 -11.33
C ASP A 135 1.77 1.35 -11.25
N LEU A 136 2.38 0.96 -10.14
CA LEU A 136 2.94 -0.37 -9.91
C LEU A 136 1.88 -1.48 -9.93
N VAL A 137 0.75 -1.28 -9.27
CA VAL A 137 -0.33 -2.30 -9.24
C VAL A 137 -1.04 -2.37 -10.58
N GLY A 138 -1.13 -1.24 -11.31
CA GLY A 138 -1.63 -1.21 -12.68
C GLY A 138 -0.72 -1.97 -13.64
N ALA A 139 0.60 -1.80 -13.52
CA ALA A 139 1.59 -2.57 -14.26
C ALA A 139 1.52 -4.08 -13.92
N GLN A 140 1.16 -4.45 -12.69
CA GLN A 140 0.91 -5.83 -12.28
C GLN A 140 -0.41 -6.42 -12.81
N GLY A 141 -1.25 -5.63 -13.47
CA GLY A 141 -2.54 -6.08 -14.01
C GLY A 141 -3.69 -6.07 -13.02
N PHE A 142 -3.50 -5.57 -11.78
CA PHE A 142 -4.60 -5.41 -10.85
C PHE A 142 -5.54 -4.30 -11.31
N ARG A 143 -6.85 -4.52 -11.14
CA ARG A 143 -7.90 -3.56 -11.51
C ARG A 143 -8.45 -2.83 -10.30
N TRP A 144 -8.31 -3.41 -9.11
CA TRP A 144 -8.81 -2.85 -7.86
C TRP A 144 -7.75 -2.91 -6.76
N VAL A 145 -7.56 -1.77 -6.10
CA VAL A 145 -6.87 -1.71 -4.81
C VAL A 145 -7.93 -1.61 -3.73
N VAL A 146 -7.80 -2.44 -2.69
CA VAL A 146 -8.65 -2.39 -1.50
C VAL A 146 -7.78 -2.14 -0.27
N PHE A 147 -8.26 -1.33 0.67
CA PHE A 147 -7.48 -0.96 1.84
C PHE A 147 -8.37 -0.51 3.00
N THR A 148 -7.81 -0.55 4.20
CA THR A 148 -8.40 0.08 5.39
C THR A 148 -7.70 1.41 5.63
N GLY A 149 -8.43 2.52 5.48
CA GLY A 149 -7.88 3.88 5.51
C GLY A 149 -8.40 4.72 6.66
N THR A 150 -7.49 5.38 7.38
CA THR A 150 -7.84 6.42 8.35
C THR A 150 -8.15 7.73 7.64
N ALA A 151 -8.81 8.68 8.32
CA ALA A 151 -9.10 10.00 7.76
C ALA A 151 -7.85 10.71 7.18
N MET A 152 -6.67 10.49 7.77
CA MET A 152 -5.41 11.05 7.25
C MET A 152 -5.06 10.49 5.87
N LEU A 153 -5.24 9.18 5.66
CA LEU A 153 -5.01 8.55 4.36
C LEU A 153 -6.06 8.99 3.34
N LEU A 154 -7.34 9.00 3.71
CA LEU A 154 -8.43 9.44 2.83
C LEU A 154 -8.24 10.89 2.37
N ASN A 155 -7.80 11.78 3.25
CA ASN A 155 -7.43 13.16 2.91
C ASN A 155 -6.30 13.23 1.86
N SER A 156 -5.41 12.25 1.83
CA SER A 156 -4.34 12.18 0.82
C SER A 156 -4.89 11.82 -0.56
N PHE A 157 -5.85 10.90 -0.65
CA PHE A 157 -6.57 10.60 -1.89
C PHE A 157 -7.38 11.82 -2.37
N GLN A 158 -8.10 12.49 -1.46
CA GLN A 158 -8.87 13.70 -1.79
C GLN A 158 -7.98 14.82 -2.36
N ARG A 159 -6.82 15.08 -1.75
CA ARG A 159 -5.86 16.09 -2.24
C ARG A 159 -5.26 15.75 -3.61
N LEU A 160 -5.23 14.47 -3.96
CA LEU A 160 -4.83 14.00 -5.30
C LEU A 160 -5.99 14.01 -6.30
N GLY A 161 -7.22 14.31 -5.87
CA GLY A 161 -8.41 14.26 -6.71
C GLY A 161 -8.78 12.84 -7.14
N LEU A 162 -8.45 11.85 -6.33
CA LEU A 162 -8.64 10.43 -6.64
C LEU A 162 -9.97 9.93 -6.07
N PRO A 163 -10.80 9.28 -6.90
CA PRO A 163 -12.07 8.72 -6.45
C PRO A 163 -11.82 7.47 -5.59
N LEU A 164 -12.66 7.31 -4.57
CA LEU A 164 -12.70 6.12 -3.72
C LEU A 164 -14.15 5.66 -3.60
N VAL A 165 -14.32 4.35 -3.45
CA VAL A 165 -15.59 3.69 -3.15
C VAL A 165 -15.54 3.24 -1.70
N GLU A 166 -16.45 3.75 -0.87
CA GLU A 166 -16.60 3.33 0.52
C GLU A 166 -17.34 1.98 0.58
N LEU A 167 -16.75 1.02 1.29
CA LEU A 167 -17.31 -0.33 1.42
C LEU A 167 -17.97 -0.54 2.79
N GLY A 168 -17.44 0.09 3.83
CA GLY A 168 -18.01 0.11 5.18
C GLY A 168 -16.96 0.42 6.26
N PRO A 169 -17.37 0.48 7.54
CA PRO A 169 -16.46 0.74 8.65
C PRO A 169 -15.55 -0.45 8.94
N ALA A 170 -14.30 -0.19 9.30
CA ALA A 170 -13.42 -1.19 9.90
C ALA A 170 -13.71 -1.28 11.40
N ASP A 171 -14.79 -2.00 11.74
CA ASP A 171 -15.30 -2.13 13.11
C ASP A 171 -14.30 -2.87 14.03
N PRO A 172 -13.79 -2.23 15.10
CA PRO A 172 -12.86 -2.86 16.03
C PRO A 172 -13.45 -4.09 16.73
N ALA A 173 -14.77 -4.23 16.84
CA ALA A 173 -15.40 -5.41 17.44
C ALA A 173 -15.06 -6.71 16.67
N ARG A 174 -14.69 -6.59 15.39
CA ARG A 174 -14.32 -7.72 14.52
C ARG A 174 -12.86 -8.18 14.68
N MET A 175 -12.08 -7.50 15.51
CA MET A 175 -10.66 -7.79 15.71
C MET A 175 -10.36 -8.83 16.78
N GLY A 176 -11.31 -9.13 17.67
CA GLY A 176 -11.10 -10.09 18.75
C GLY A 176 -9.87 -9.76 19.60
N ALA A 177 -9.02 -10.75 19.85
CA ALA A 177 -7.81 -10.60 20.68
C ALA A 177 -6.77 -9.65 20.07
N ASP A 178 -6.67 -9.59 18.74
CA ASP A 178 -5.68 -8.77 18.04
C ASP A 178 -5.89 -7.28 18.32
N LEU A 179 -7.11 -6.85 18.70
CA LEU A 179 -7.44 -5.43 18.93
C LEU A 179 -6.47 -4.74 19.90
N ALA A 180 -6.01 -5.46 20.93
CA ALA A 180 -5.10 -4.92 21.94
C ALA A 180 -3.76 -4.44 21.34
N ASP A 181 -3.30 -5.06 20.25
CA ASP A 181 -2.06 -4.71 19.58
C ASP A 181 -2.19 -3.48 18.68
N TRP A 182 -3.41 -3.02 18.40
CA TRP A 182 -3.63 -1.86 17.52
C TRP A 182 -3.67 -0.52 18.27
N GLY A 183 -3.55 -0.53 19.60
CA GLY A 183 -3.57 0.69 20.41
C GLY A 183 -4.76 1.59 20.07
N ARG A 184 -4.47 2.84 19.71
CA ARG A 184 -5.44 3.88 19.33
C ARG A 184 -5.74 3.96 17.83
N TYR A 185 -5.35 2.96 17.04
CA TYR A 185 -5.57 3.00 15.60
C TYR A 185 -7.07 3.15 15.26
N TYR A 186 -7.94 2.42 15.96
CA TYR A 186 -9.39 2.46 15.71
C TYR A 186 -10.09 3.72 16.22
N ASP A 187 -9.47 4.51 17.10
CA ASP A 187 -9.96 5.84 17.48
C ASP A 187 -10.07 6.78 16.26
N SER A 188 -9.33 6.48 15.20
CA SER A 188 -9.39 7.20 13.93
C SER A 188 -10.57 6.83 13.03
N HIS A 189 -11.44 5.92 13.47
CA HIS A 189 -12.62 5.41 12.75
C HIS A 189 -12.31 4.98 11.31
N PRO A 190 -11.35 4.06 11.12
CA PRO A 190 -10.90 3.65 9.79
C PRO A 190 -12.04 3.06 8.95
N GLN A 191 -11.97 3.26 7.64
CA GLN A 191 -12.96 2.78 6.66
C GLN A 191 -12.32 1.80 5.69
N VAL A 192 -13.08 0.77 5.31
CA VAL A 192 -12.73 -0.13 4.20
C VAL A 192 -13.10 0.56 2.89
N MET A 193 -12.12 0.72 2.01
CA MET A 193 -12.25 1.45 0.74
C MET A 193 -11.78 0.59 -0.43
N ALA A 194 -12.30 0.91 -1.62
CA ALA A 194 -11.79 0.43 -2.90
C ALA A 194 -11.43 1.61 -3.83
N ALA A 195 -10.40 1.40 -4.65
CA ALA A 195 -10.01 2.31 -5.71
C ALA A 195 -9.87 1.53 -7.02
N ASN A 196 -10.50 2.04 -8.09
CA ASN A 196 -10.31 1.49 -9.43
C ASN A 196 -8.96 1.95 -9.98
N VAL A 197 -8.08 1.02 -10.33
CA VAL A 197 -6.70 1.33 -10.70
C VAL A 197 -6.62 2.13 -12.00
N ALA A 198 -7.38 1.72 -13.02
CA ALA A 198 -7.38 2.41 -14.32
C ALA A 198 -7.93 3.83 -14.23
N GLU A 199 -9.02 4.04 -13.47
CA GLU A 199 -9.55 5.38 -13.24
C GLU A 199 -8.55 6.24 -12.45
N THR A 200 -7.98 5.70 -11.38
CA THR A 200 -6.98 6.39 -10.54
C THR A 200 -5.77 6.81 -11.37
N HIS A 201 -5.23 5.89 -12.18
CA HIS A 201 -4.11 6.17 -13.08
C HIS A 201 -4.45 7.28 -14.08
N LYS A 202 -5.62 7.24 -14.71
CA LYS A 202 -6.09 8.29 -15.63
C LYS A 202 -6.19 9.66 -14.94
N ARG A 203 -6.66 9.72 -13.70
CA ARG A 203 -6.73 10.96 -12.90
C ARG A 203 -5.35 11.52 -12.58
N LEU A 204 -4.39 10.65 -12.23
CA LEU A 204 -3.01 11.04 -11.97
C LEU A 204 -2.33 11.60 -13.23
N GLN A 205 -2.58 11.00 -14.40
CA GLN A 205 -2.10 11.51 -15.69
C GLN A 205 -2.73 12.86 -16.06
N ALA A 206 -4.06 12.96 -16.00
CA ALA A 206 -4.78 14.18 -16.40
C ALA A 206 -4.43 15.41 -15.54
N SER A 207 -4.07 15.17 -14.27
CA SER A 207 -3.63 16.22 -13.34
C SER A 207 -2.12 16.48 -13.36
N ALA A 208 -1.39 15.83 -14.27
CA ALA A 208 0.08 15.84 -14.34
C ALA A 208 0.77 15.47 -13.01
N THR A 209 0.11 14.63 -12.19
CA THR A 209 0.59 14.31 -10.84
C THR A 209 1.89 13.53 -10.88
N TYR A 210 2.05 12.58 -11.80
CA TYR A 210 3.31 11.86 -11.98
C TYR A 210 4.48 12.82 -12.23
N GLN A 211 4.34 13.79 -13.14
CA GLN A 211 5.41 14.77 -13.38
C GLN A 211 5.62 15.71 -12.19
N ARG A 212 4.53 16.20 -11.56
CA ARG A 212 4.62 17.10 -10.40
C ARG A 212 5.30 16.46 -9.20
N LEU A 213 5.10 15.16 -8.99
CA LEU A 213 5.74 14.41 -7.92
C LEU A 213 7.07 13.78 -8.34
N GLY A 214 7.53 13.98 -9.58
CA GLY A 214 8.80 13.46 -10.08
C GLY A 214 8.83 11.93 -10.17
N TYR A 215 7.69 11.29 -10.35
CA TYR A 215 7.61 9.83 -10.50
C TYR A 215 8.17 9.39 -11.85
N ARG A 216 9.09 8.43 -11.83
CA ARG A 216 9.78 7.88 -12.99
C ARG A 216 9.89 6.36 -12.85
N PRO A 217 9.05 5.56 -13.53
CA PRO A 217 9.21 4.12 -13.53
C PRO A 217 10.50 3.72 -14.27
N LEU A 218 11.18 2.70 -13.77
CA LEU A 218 12.40 2.12 -14.31
C LEU A 218 12.20 0.67 -14.79
N TYR A 219 11.16 -0.01 -14.31
CA TYR A 219 10.77 -1.34 -14.82
C TYR A 219 10.20 -1.25 -16.24
N GLN A 220 10.39 -2.32 -17.00
CA GLN A 220 9.86 -2.46 -18.36
C GLN A 220 8.84 -3.59 -18.46
N GLU A 221 8.88 -4.59 -17.57
CA GLU A 221 8.01 -5.77 -17.65
C GLU A 221 7.28 -6.07 -16.31
N ILE A 222 6.17 -6.79 -16.42
CA ILE A 222 5.32 -7.19 -15.29
C ILE A 222 6.07 -8.10 -14.30
N ALA A 223 6.98 -8.94 -14.82
CA ALA A 223 7.76 -9.88 -14.02
C ALA A 223 8.63 -9.18 -12.96
N ASP A 224 9.07 -7.95 -13.25
CA ASP A 224 9.92 -7.13 -12.37
C ASP A 224 9.16 -6.67 -11.11
N VAL A 225 7.82 -6.61 -11.19
CA VAL A 225 6.97 -6.00 -10.17
C VAL A 225 5.97 -6.98 -9.55
N ALA A 226 5.90 -8.23 -10.01
CA ALA A 226 4.93 -9.20 -9.54
C ALA A 226 5.10 -9.55 -8.05
N CYS A 227 4.09 -9.24 -7.24
CA CYS A 227 3.95 -9.81 -5.91
C CYS A 227 3.37 -11.23 -6.01
N GLY A 228 4.20 -12.21 -6.37
CA GLY A 228 3.77 -13.59 -6.60
C GLY A 228 4.59 -14.27 -7.67
#